data_AF-A0A2E2KNI9-F1
#
_entry.id   AF-A0A2E2KNI9-F1
#
_cell.length_a   1.000
_cell.length_b   1.000
_cell.length_c   1.000
_cell.angle_alpha   90.00
_cell.angle_beta   90.00
_cell.angle_gamma   90.00
#
_symmetry.space_group_name_H-M   'P 1'
#
loop_
_entity.id
_entity.type
_entity.pdbx_description
1 polymer ?
#
loop_
_entity_poly.entity_id
_entity_poly.type
_entity_poly.pdbx_seq_one_letter_code
_entity_poly.pdbx_strand_id
1 'polypeptide(L)' 'MVLFWPIQQELDCINDSGCILGKIKFDVFKDEYIFCPGSESVVLSDSEQASIDERMSGLASGKYLIPMQDDD' A
#
# COMPACT_ATOMS: atom_id res chain seq x y z
N MET A 1 23.85 18.04 -0.61
CA MET A 1 23.16 17.06 0.26
C MET A 1 21.71 17.05 -0.18
N VAL A 2 21.33 16.07 -0.99
CA VAL A 2 19.93 15.87 -1.36
C VAL A 2 19.25 15.23 -0.15
N LEU A 3 18.28 15.91 0.43
CA LEU A 3 17.38 15.31 1.40
C LEU A 3 16.54 14.31 0.62
N PHE A 4 16.97 13.06 0.57
CA PHE A 4 16.06 11.97 0.27
C PHE A 4 15.08 11.91 1.43
N TRP A 5 13.96 12.61 1.31
CA TRP A 5 12.80 12.22 2.10
C TRP A 5 12.58 10.73 1.84
N PRO A 6 12.32 9.92 2.88
CA PRO A 6 11.95 8.53 2.66
C PRO A 6 10.79 8.58 1.67
N ILE A 7 11.04 8.08 0.45
CA ILE A 7 10.05 8.02 -0.61
C ILE A 7 8.90 7.24 0.03
N GLN A 8 7.83 7.96 0.37
CA GLN A 8 6.63 7.34 0.92
C GLN A 8 6.03 6.54 -0.23
N GLN A 9 6.46 5.29 -0.36
CA GLN A 9 5.90 4.37 -1.32
C GLN A 9 4.50 4.03 -0.82
N GLU A 10 3.50 4.66 -1.43
CA GLU A 10 2.09 4.43 -1.18
C GLU A 10 1.47 3.73 -2.40
N LEU A 11 0.64 2.72 -2.14
CA LEU A 11 -0.11 2.00 -3.16
C LEU A 11 -1.59 2.03 -2.82
N ASP A 12 -2.42 2.59 -3.71
CA ASP A 12 -3.87 2.56 -3.54
C ASP A 12 -4.41 1.13 -3.74
N CYS A 13 -5.13 0.63 -2.73
CA CYS A 13 -5.89 -0.60 -2.83
C CYS A 13 -7.30 -0.29 -3.32
N ILE A 14 -7.58 -0.69 -4.56
CA ILE A 14 -8.85 -0.46 -5.23
C ILE A 14 -9.54 -1.82 -5.38
N ASN A 15 -10.83 -1.89 -5.06
CA ASN A 15 -11.62 -3.10 -5.27
C ASN A 15 -12.13 -3.22 -6.71
N ASP A 16 -12.76 -4.35 -7.03
CA ASP A 16 -13.29 -4.62 -8.38
C ASP A 16 -14.39 -3.64 -8.82
N SER A 17 -14.99 -2.91 -7.88
CA SER A 17 -15.98 -1.86 -8.15
C SER A 17 -15.34 -0.50 -8.45
N GLY A 18 -14.01 -0.39 -8.42
CA GLY A 18 -13.30 0.86 -8.61
C GLY A 18 -13.27 1.75 -7.37
N CYS A 19 -13.70 1.26 -6.21
CA CYS A 19 -13.66 1.99 -4.95
C CYS A 19 -12.29 1.84 -4.29
N ILE A 20 -11.70 2.96 -3.86
CA ILE A 20 -10.47 2.95 -3.07
C ILE A 20 -10.83 2.51 -1.65
N LEU A 21 -10.33 1.34 -1.25
CA LEU A 21 -10.49 0.78 0.09
C LEU A 21 -9.52 1.43 1.08
N GLY A 22 -8.34 1.81 0.59
CA GLY A 22 -7.30 2.41 1.40
C GLY A 22 -5.96 2.37 0.67
N LYS A 23 -4.89 2.55 1.42
CA LYS A 23 -3.54 2.60 0.90
C LYS A 23 -2.62 1.66 1.67
N ILE A 24 -1.74 0.96 0.97
CA ILE A 24 -0.59 0.31 1.59
C ILE A 24 0.55 1.32 1.59
N LYS A 25 1.20 1.51 2.73
CA LYS A 25 2.40 2.35 2.85
C LYS A 25 3.51 1.57 3.52
N PHE A 26 4.76 1.88 3.16
CA PHE A 26 5.91 1.35 3.87
C PHE A 26 6.18 2.16 5.15
N ASP A 27 6.11 1.50 6.31
CA ASP A 27 6.46 2.10 7.59
C ASP A 27 7.96 1.93 7.85
N VAL A 28 8.72 2.99 7.62
CA VAL A 28 10.18 3.01 7.80
C VAL A 28 10.60 2.76 9.26
N PHE A 29 9.73 3.04 10.23
CA PHE A 29 10.04 2.79 11.64
C PHE A 29 9.90 1.31 12.01
N LYS A 30 9.03 0.57 11.30
CA LYS A 30 8.80 -0.86 11.50
C LYS A 30 9.47 -1.74 10.45
N ASP A 31 9.96 -1.16 9.36
CA ASP A 31 10.49 -1.85 8.19
C ASP A 31 9.46 -2.80 7.55
N GLU A 32 8.18 -2.41 7.59
CA GLU A 32 7.05 -3.25 7.18
C GLU A 32 6.02 -2.48 6.35
N TYR A 33 5.35 -3.18 5.43
CA TYR A 33 4.19 -2.63 4.71
C TYR A 33 2.96 -2.71 5.60
N ILE A 34 2.26 -1.58 5.76
CA ILE A 34 1.03 -1.49 6.54
C ILE A 34 -0.12 -0.97 5.67
N PHE A 35 -1.29 -1.60 5.84
CA PHE A 35 -2.52 -1.13 5.22
C PHE A 35 -3.19 -0.06 6.08
N CYS A 36 -3.49 1.09 5.46
CA CYS A 36 -4.22 2.21 6.04
C CYS A 36 -5.58 2.32 5.33
N PRO A 37 -6.69 2.00 5.99
CA PRO A 37 -8.02 2.14 5.39
C PRO A 37 -8.29 3.60 5.04
N GLY A 38 -8.91 3.85 3.88
CA GLY A 38 -9.20 5.20 3.38
C GLY A 38 -10.32 5.90 4.14
N SER A 39 -11.11 5.17 4.91
CA SER A 39 -12.15 5.72 5.78
C SER A 39 -12.31 4.82 7.02
N GLU A 40 -12.62 5.40 8.17
CA GLU A 40 -12.84 4.65 9.43
C GLU A 40 -13.95 3.58 9.32
N SER A 41 -14.83 3.70 8.32
CA SER A 41 -15.95 2.80 8.10
C SER A 41 -15.77 1.83 6.94
N VAL A 42 -14.57 1.70 6.37
CA VAL A 42 -14.31 0.69 5.33
C VAL A 42 -14.38 -0.70 5.96
N VAL A 43 -15.49 -1.39 5.73
CA VAL A 43 -15.65 -2.80 6.06
C VAL A 43 -15.11 -3.58 4.86
N LEU A 44 -13.95 -4.20 5.04
CA LEU A 44 -13.37 -5.10 4.05
C LEU A 44 -14.09 -6.44 4.11
N SER A 45 -14.48 -6.94 2.94
CA SER A 45 -14.91 -8.33 2.79
C SER A 45 -13.71 -9.27 2.93
N ASP A 46 -13.93 -10.53 3.31
CA ASP A 46 -12.84 -11.52 3.46
C ASP A 46 -11.97 -11.64 2.19
N SER A 47 -12.58 -11.52 1.01
CA SER A 47 -11.88 -11.51 -0.28
C SER A 47 -11.01 -10.27 -0.50
N GLU A 48 -11.47 -9.11 -0.05
CA GLU A 48 -10.72 -7.85 -0.14
C GLU A 48 -9.54 -7.87 0.81
N GLN A 49 -9.75 -8.36 2.03
CA GLN A 49 -8.69 -8.56 3.03
C GLN A 49 -7.62 -9.51 2.50
N ALA A 50 -8.02 -10.68 1.96
CA ALA A 50 -7.06 -11.65 1.40
C ALA A 50 -6.24 -11.06 0.24
N SER A 51 -6.86 -10.26 -0.63
CA SER A 51 -6.18 -9.59 -1.74
C SER A 51 -5.17 -8.53 -1.26
N ILE A 52 -5.54 -7.77 -0.22
CA ILE A 52 -4.65 -6.80 0.43
C ILE A 52 -3.46 -7.51 1.09
N ASP A 53 -3.70 -8.59 1.83
CA ASP A 53 -2.67 -9.37 2.51
C ASP A 53 -1.70 -10.01 1.51
N GLU A 54 -2.21 -10.54 0.39
CA GLU A 54 -1.38 -11.05 -0.71
C GLU A 54 -0.50 -9.94 -1.30
N ARG A 55 -1.06 -8.75 -1.54
CA ARG A 55 -0.29 -7.60 -2.04
C ARG A 55 0.79 -7.17 -1.06
N MET A 56 0.49 -7.07 0.24
CA MET A 56 1.50 -6.73 1.25
C MET A 56 2.61 -7.77 1.32
N SER A 57 2.27 -9.07 1.29
CA SER A 57 3.27 -10.14 1.25
C SER A 57 4.11 -10.12 -0.03
N GLY A 58 3.48 -9.80 -1.17
CA GLY A 58 4.17 -9.64 -2.45
C GLY A 58 5.12 -8.44 -2.46
N LEU A 59 4.75 -7.32 -1.84
CA LEU A 59 5.61 -6.15 -1.65
C LEU A 59 6.78 -6.46 -0.71
N ALA A 60 6.51 -7.12 0.42
CA ALA A 60 7.54 -7.52 1.39
C ALA A 60 8.54 -8.54 0.80
N SER A 61 8.09 -9.43 -0.08
CA SER A 61 8.95 -10.40 -0.79
C SER A 61 9.61 -9.84 -2.05
N GLY A 62 9.34 -8.59 -2.42
CA GLY A 62 9.87 -7.97 -3.65
C GLY A 62 9.27 -8.50 -4.95
N LYS A 63 8.17 -9.27 -4.89
CA LYS A 63 7.38 -9.69 -6.07
C LYS A 63 6.68 -8.50 -6.71
N TYR A 64 6.21 -7.57 -5.89
CA TYR A 64 5.64 -6.30 -6.33
C TYR A 64 6.62 -5.18 -6.02
N LEU A 65 6.68 -4.20 -6.91
CA LEU A 65 7.45 -2.98 -6.73
C LEU A 65 6.47 -1.83 -6.83
N ILE A 66 6.50 -0.93 -5.85
CA ILE A 66 5.83 0.36 -6.00
C ILE A 66 6.76 1.18 -6.89
N PRO A 67 6.37 1.48 -8.14
CA PRO A 67 7.22 2.23 -9.04
C PRO A 67 7.57 3.56 -8.39
N MET A 68 8.84 3.96 -8.49
CA MET A 68 9.21 5.35 -8.17
C MET A 68 8.30 6.23 -9.01
N GLN A 69 7.56 7.14 -8.37
CA GLN A 69 6.90 8.20 -9.11
C GLN A 69 8.03 9.05 -9.69
N ASP A 70 8.27 8.93 -11.00
CA ASP A 70 9.06 9.92 -11.73
C ASP A 70 8.23 11.21 -11.70
N ASP A 71 8.65 12.16 -10.84
CA ASP A 71 8.24 13.55 -10.94
C ASP A 71 8.77 14.09 -12.28
N ASP A 72 7.91 14.11 -13.30
CA ASP A 72 8.10 14.93 -14.51
C ASP A 72 7.69 16.39 -14.21
#